data_AF-A0A7W9WBV7-F1
#
_entry.id   AF-A0A7W9WBV7-F1
#
_cell.length_a   1.000
_cell.length_b   1.000
_cell.length_c   1.000
_cell.angle_alpha   90.00
_cell.angle_beta   90.00
_cell.angle_gamma   90.00
#
_symmetry.space_group_name_H-M   'P 1'
#
loop_
_entity.id
_entity.type
_entity.pdbx_description
1 polymer ?
#
loop_
_entity_poly.entity_id
_entity_poly.type
_entity_poly.pdbx_seq_one_letter_code
_entity_poly.pdbx_strand_id
1 'polypeptide(L)'
;MNTTLRLLPNRYIRLGGIAYLIIIIAGVLGETFVRGTLVVPGDAAATAQRITESPQLWRAGIGGDLLMHLLDVPVMFVLYILLKPVNRGVALMSLLSNVVQTAVLALNKLNLLLPLFLLNKAVYLNALDLAERQALAYVFVRAHNYGFGIGLLFFGVTCLGWGYLIRRSGYLPRVLGTLMQVAGLCYLVNSFALIIAPPVADLLTPFILLPPFVAETALAGWLVVKGATDPARQPHRPELASA
;
A
#
# COMPACT_ATOMS: atom_id res chain seq x y z
N MET A 1 24.18 17.84 -27.67
CA MET A 1 23.61 18.53 -26.48
C MET A 1 22.15 18.09 -26.36
N ASN A 2 21.88 16.92 -25.77
CA ASN A 2 20.52 16.38 -25.62
C ASN A 2 20.10 16.41 -24.15
N THR A 3 19.10 17.23 -23.89
CA THR A 3 18.65 17.80 -22.61
C THR A 3 17.77 16.84 -21.80
N THR A 4 18.14 15.55 -21.69
CA THR A 4 17.25 14.50 -21.13
C THR A 4 17.63 14.00 -19.73
N LEU A 5 18.75 14.47 -19.15
CA LEU A 5 19.32 13.88 -17.92
C LEU A 5 19.68 14.93 -16.85
N ARG A 6 18.67 15.61 -16.30
CA ARG A 6 18.59 15.75 -14.84
C ARG A 6 17.50 14.80 -14.35
N LEU A 7 17.75 13.49 -14.50
CA LEU A 7 17.04 12.50 -13.70
C LEU A 7 17.16 12.97 -12.25
N LEU A 8 16.04 12.95 -11.52
CA LEU A 8 15.97 13.34 -10.11
C LEU A 8 17.29 12.97 -9.40
N PRO A 9 18.01 13.93 -8.81
CA PRO A 9 19.26 13.62 -8.13
C PRO A 9 19.06 12.44 -7.19
N ASN A 10 20.01 11.48 -7.17
CA ASN A 10 19.84 10.21 -6.44
C ASN A 10 19.44 10.39 -4.97
N ARG A 11 19.77 11.52 -4.34
CA ARG A 11 19.27 11.89 -3.00
C ARG A 11 17.73 11.87 -2.90
N TYR A 12 17.01 12.37 -3.89
CA TYR A 12 15.54 12.39 -3.90
C TYR A 12 14.95 11.01 -4.16
N ILE A 13 15.61 10.21 -5.00
CA ILE A 13 15.22 8.82 -5.25
C ILE A 13 15.38 7.99 -3.97
N ARG A 14 16.49 8.18 -3.26
CA ARG A 14 16.73 7.55 -1.96
C ARG A 14 15.73 7.99 -0.90
N LEU A 15 15.43 9.29 -0.82
CA LEU A 15 14.37 9.80 0.07
C LEU A 15 13.00 9.18 -0.26
N GLY A 16 12.68 9.02 -1.55
CA GLY A 16 11.49 8.27 -1.98
C GLY A 16 11.53 6.82 -1.52
N GLY A 17 12.67 6.14 -1.65
CA GLY A 17 12.86 4.78 -1.13
C GLY A 17 12.68 4.68 0.40
N ILE A 18 13.21 5.65 1.16
CA ILE A 18 13.08 5.70 2.63
C ILE A 18 11.62 5.90 3.02
N ALA A 19 10.94 6.86 2.38
CA ALA A 19 9.51 7.10 2.60
C ALA A 19 8.70 5.83 2.28
N TYR A 20 9.04 5.11 1.21
CA TYR A 20 8.37 3.86 0.86
C TYR A 20 8.63 2.74 1.89
N LEU A 21 9.83 2.63 2.45
CA LEU A 21 10.09 1.69 3.56
C LEU A 21 9.28 2.06 4.82
N ILE A 22 9.16 3.34 5.14
CA ILE A 22 8.34 3.81 6.28
C ILE A 22 6.88 3.42 6.07
N ILE A 23 6.34 3.59 4.85
CA ILE A 23 5.00 3.15 4.46
C ILE A 23 4.81 1.66 4.74
N ILE A 24 5.73 0.81 4.27
CA ILE A 24 5.67 -0.64 4.44
C ILE A 24 5.68 -1.01 5.93
N ILE A 25 6.60 -0.43 6.71
CA ILE A 25 6.72 -0.70 8.15
C ILE A 25 5.46 -0.25 8.90
N ALA A 26 4.96 0.96 8.61
CA ALA A 26 3.75 1.49 9.22
C ALA A 26 2.53 0.62 8.89
N GLY A 27 2.38 0.19 7.64
CA GLY A 27 1.30 -0.71 7.21
C GLY A 27 1.35 -2.06 7.91
N VAL A 28 2.54 -2.69 8.00
CA VAL A 28 2.73 -3.96 8.72
C VAL A 28 2.39 -3.79 10.20
N LEU A 29 2.86 -2.75 10.87
CA LEU A 29 2.55 -2.49 12.28
C LEU A 29 1.05 -2.21 12.49
N GLY A 30 0.42 -1.43 11.62
CA GLY A 30 -1.02 -1.16 11.70
C GLY A 30 -1.86 -2.42 11.56
N GLU A 31 -1.54 -3.26 10.57
CA GLU A 31 -2.32 -4.47 10.27
C GLU A 31 -2.02 -5.60 11.26
N THR A 32 -0.76 -6.01 11.35
CA THR A 32 -0.37 -7.22 12.09
C THR A 32 -0.28 -6.99 13.59
N PHE A 33 0.18 -5.81 14.02
CA PHE A 33 0.37 -5.53 15.44
C PHE A 33 -0.88 -4.88 16.05
N VAL A 34 -1.33 -3.73 15.54
CA VAL A 34 -2.48 -3.02 16.15
C VAL A 34 -3.78 -3.80 15.94
N ARG A 35 -4.17 -4.05 14.67
CA ARG A 35 -5.41 -4.78 14.38
C ARG A 35 -5.32 -6.24 14.78
N GLY A 36 -4.20 -6.91 14.53
CA GLY A 36 -3.98 -8.31 14.94
C GLY A 36 -4.04 -8.53 16.47
N THR A 37 -3.72 -7.53 17.29
CA THR A 37 -3.85 -7.63 18.75
C THR A 37 -5.26 -7.29 19.23
N LEU A 38 -5.89 -6.26 18.65
CA LEU A 38 -7.12 -5.67 19.19
C LEU A 38 -8.42 -6.26 18.61
N VAL A 39 -8.39 -6.80 17.39
CA VAL A 39 -9.57 -7.35 16.73
C VAL A 39 -9.67 -8.85 16.98
N VAL A 40 -10.79 -9.30 17.53
CA VAL A 40 -11.11 -10.71 17.73
C VAL A 40 -12.06 -11.17 16.60
N PRO A 41 -11.63 -12.09 15.72
CA PRO A 41 -12.49 -12.58 14.65
C PRO A 41 -13.79 -13.19 15.18
N GLY A 42 -14.93 -12.73 14.67
CA GLY A 42 -16.26 -13.20 15.07
C GLY A 42 -16.78 -12.68 16.42
N ASP A 43 -15.99 -11.95 17.20
CA ASP A 43 -16.38 -11.50 18.55
C ASP A 43 -16.34 -9.98 18.67
N ALA A 44 -17.52 -9.37 18.51
CA ALA A 44 -17.71 -7.93 18.62
C ALA A 44 -17.49 -7.41 20.04
N ALA A 45 -17.88 -8.16 21.07
CA ALA A 45 -17.77 -7.74 22.46
C ALA A 45 -16.31 -7.73 22.91
N ALA A 46 -15.56 -8.81 22.62
CA ALA A 46 -14.14 -8.88 22.93
C ALA A 46 -13.32 -7.86 22.13
N THR A 47 -13.64 -7.64 20.85
CA THR A 47 -12.99 -6.57 20.06
C THR A 47 -13.22 -5.20 20.68
N ALA A 48 -14.46 -4.88 21.02
CA ALA A 48 -14.81 -3.61 21.65
C ALA A 48 -14.09 -3.43 22.99
N GLN A 49 -14.08 -4.46 23.83
CA GLN A 49 -13.37 -4.44 25.11
C GLN A 49 -11.89 -4.12 24.92
N ARG A 50 -11.18 -4.83 24.04
CA ARG A 50 -9.75 -4.58 23.76
C ARG A 50 -9.48 -3.17 23.27
N ILE A 51 -10.34 -2.63 22.39
CA ILE A 51 -10.21 -1.25 21.90
C ILE A 51 -10.42 -0.25 23.04
N THR A 52 -11.40 -0.46 23.92
CA THR A 52 -11.68 0.44 25.06
C THR A 52 -10.61 0.35 26.13
N GLU A 53 -9.97 -0.80 26.33
CA GLU A 53 -8.83 -0.99 27.23
C GLU A 53 -7.53 -0.38 26.67
N SER A 54 -7.38 -0.32 25.35
CA SER A 54 -6.17 0.19 24.67
C SER A 54 -6.46 1.28 23.61
N PRO A 55 -7.13 2.39 23.97
CA PRO A 55 -7.60 3.38 22.99
C PRO A 55 -6.45 4.15 22.31
N GLN A 56 -5.31 4.32 23.00
CA GLN A 56 -4.14 4.99 22.43
C GLN A 56 -3.45 4.13 21.37
N LEU A 57 -3.41 2.80 21.57
CA LEU A 57 -2.85 1.89 20.57
C LEU A 57 -3.71 1.88 19.29
N TRP A 58 -5.04 1.86 19.45
CA TRP A 58 -5.97 1.98 18.32
C TRP A 58 -5.78 3.29 17.56
N ARG A 59 -5.71 4.43 18.28
CA ARG A 59 -5.45 5.76 17.68
C ARG A 59 -4.09 5.84 17.01
N ALA A 60 -3.05 5.26 17.59
CA ALA A 60 -1.71 5.21 17.02
C ALA A 60 -1.69 4.42 15.71
N GLY A 61 -2.43 3.31 15.63
CA GLY A 61 -2.62 2.56 14.37
C GLY A 61 -3.27 3.41 13.28
N ILE A 62 -4.34 4.14 13.60
CA ILE A 62 -4.99 5.07 12.65
C ILE A 62 -4.02 6.18 12.22
N GLY A 63 -3.28 6.76 13.16
CA GLY A 63 -2.28 7.79 12.87
C GLY A 63 -1.16 7.28 11.96
N GLY A 64 -0.66 6.07 12.22
CA GLY A 64 0.34 5.40 11.38
C GLY A 64 -0.18 5.13 9.98
N ASP A 65 -1.42 4.65 9.87
CA ASP A 65 -2.08 4.48 8.57
C ASP A 65 -2.22 5.82 7.83
N LEU A 66 -2.60 6.91 8.48
CA LEU A 66 -2.71 8.22 7.81
C LEU A 66 -1.34 8.76 7.38
N LEU A 67 -0.30 8.56 8.18
CA LEU A 67 1.07 8.91 7.82
C LEU A 67 1.53 8.12 6.57
N MET A 68 1.16 6.84 6.48
CA MET A 68 1.42 6.01 5.31
C MET A 68 0.84 6.66 4.03
N HIS A 69 -0.43 7.06 4.04
CA HIS A 69 -1.07 7.71 2.90
C HIS A 69 -0.46 9.08 2.57
N LEU A 70 -0.02 9.83 3.59
CA LEU A 70 0.64 11.12 3.40
C LEU A 70 2.00 10.96 2.70
N LEU A 71 2.73 9.88 3.01
CA LEU A 71 4.01 9.56 2.38
C LEU A 71 3.85 8.92 1.00
N ASP A 72 2.70 8.36 0.66
CA ASP A 72 2.49 7.67 -0.63
C ASP A 72 2.60 8.65 -1.80
N VAL A 73 1.97 9.82 -1.69
CA VAL A 73 1.98 10.87 -2.72
C VAL A 73 3.40 11.29 -3.15
N PRO A 74 4.34 11.66 -2.25
CA PRO A 74 5.70 12.00 -2.65
C PRO A 74 6.48 10.79 -3.20
N VAL A 75 6.25 9.57 -2.72
CA VAL A 75 6.88 8.35 -3.28
C VAL A 75 6.46 8.19 -4.75
N MET A 76 5.18 8.33 -5.04
CA MET A 76 4.64 8.14 -6.38
C MET A 76 5.03 9.27 -7.33
N PHE A 77 5.18 10.48 -6.80
CA PHE A 77 5.74 11.60 -7.55
C PHE A 77 7.20 11.35 -7.97
N VAL A 78 8.03 10.80 -7.06
CA VAL A 78 9.41 10.41 -7.36
C VAL A 78 9.44 9.33 -8.45
N LEU A 79 8.62 8.28 -8.33
CA LEU A 79 8.51 7.22 -9.33
C LEU A 79 8.02 7.73 -10.67
N TYR A 80 7.05 8.64 -10.69
CA TYR A 80 6.56 9.28 -11.91
C TYR A 80 7.67 10.03 -12.64
N ILE A 81 8.42 10.90 -11.96
CA ILE A 81 9.51 11.64 -12.62
C ILE A 81 10.61 10.68 -13.09
N LEU A 82 10.91 9.64 -12.33
CA LEU A 82 11.90 8.63 -12.69
C LEU A 82 11.51 7.84 -13.95
N LEU A 83 10.24 7.47 -14.07
CA LEU A 83 9.77 6.53 -15.10
C LEU A 83 9.04 7.18 -16.28
N LYS A 84 8.61 8.45 -16.17
CA LYS A 84 8.00 9.20 -17.28
C LYS A 84 8.85 9.27 -18.58
N PRO A 85 10.20 9.24 -18.56
CA PRO A 85 10.97 9.25 -19.80
C PRO A 85 10.79 7.99 -20.65
N VAL A 86 10.37 6.88 -20.03
CA VAL A 86 10.15 5.59 -20.72
C VAL A 86 8.83 5.59 -21.48
N ASN A 87 7.74 5.95 -20.79
CA ASN A 87 6.44 6.19 -21.40
C ASN A 87 5.59 7.07 -20.46
N ARG A 88 5.35 8.32 -20.88
CA ARG A 88 4.61 9.30 -20.08
C ARG A 88 3.17 8.89 -19.80
N GLY A 89 2.50 8.24 -20.76
CA GLY A 89 1.10 7.83 -20.62
C GLY A 89 0.92 6.77 -19.54
N VAL A 90 1.73 5.71 -19.57
CA VAL A 90 1.68 4.65 -18.55
C VAL A 90 2.13 5.19 -17.19
N ALA A 91 3.13 6.07 -17.15
CA ALA A 91 3.60 6.67 -15.89
C ALA A 91 2.51 7.56 -15.27
N LEU A 92 1.81 8.36 -16.08
CA LEU A 92 0.72 9.20 -15.62
C LEU A 92 -0.48 8.36 -15.17
N MET A 93 -0.85 7.32 -15.92
CA MET A 93 -1.93 6.41 -15.53
C MET A 93 -1.64 5.74 -14.18
N SER A 94 -0.41 5.25 -14.00
CA SER A 94 0.02 4.60 -12.74
C SER A 94 -0.05 5.55 -11.55
N LEU A 95 0.39 6.81 -11.74
CA LEU A 95 0.30 7.86 -10.73
C LEU A 95 -1.16 8.21 -10.40
N LEU A 96 -2.00 8.41 -11.41
CA LEU A 96 -3.42 8.75 -11.21
C LEU A 96 -4.17 7.62 -10.50
N SER A 97 -3.95 6.36 -10.89
CA SER A 97 -4.51 5.20 -10.19
C SER A 97 -4.09 5.16 -8.72
N ASN A 98 -2.84 5.48 -8.41
CA ASN A 98 -2.38 5.52 -7.02
C ASN A 98 -3.02 6.67 -6.24
N VAL A 99 -3.15 7.87 -6.84
CA VAL A 99 -3.82 8.99 -6.16
C VAL A 99 -5.27 8.62 -5.81
N VAL A 100 -5.97 7.92 -6.71
CA VAL A 100 -7.32 7.39 -6.42
C VAL A 100 -7.27 6.39 -5.26
N GLN A 101 -6.34 5.43 -5.27
CA GLN A 101 -6.17 4.50 -4.14
C GLN A 101 -5.90 5.25 -2.83
N THR A 102 -4.93 6.17 -2.81
CA THR A 102 -4.59 6.96 -1.62
C THR A 102 -5.82 7.67 -1.07
N ALA A 103 -6.62 8.32 -1.93
CA ALA A 103 -7.84 9.01 -1.52
C ALA A 103 -8.88 8.05 -0.95
N VAL A 104 -9.13 6.91 -1.61
CA VAL A 104 -10.05 5.86 -1.14
C VAL A 104 -9.62 5.33 0.22
N LEU A 105 -8.34 4.99 0.39
CA LEU A 105 -7.86 4.40 1.62
C LEU A 105 -7.79 5.40 2.79
N ALA A 106 -7.44 6.67 2.52
CA ALA A 106 -7.48 7.73 3.52
C ALA A 106 -8.91 7.94 4.03
N LEU A 107 -9.88 8.04 3.12
CA LEU A 107 -11.29 8.16 3.48
C LEU A 107 -11.79 6.92 4.24
N ASN A 108 -11.35 5.74 3.84
CA ASN A 108 -11.69 4.48 4.49
C ASN A 108 -11.20 4.40 5.95
N LYS A 109 -10.30 5.27 6.41
CA LYS A 109 -9.93 5.36 7.84
C LYS A 109 -11.03 5.92 8.72
N LEU A 110 -12.06 6.57 8.15
CA LEU A 110 -13.29 6.89 8.89
C LEU A 110 -13.91 5.63 9.52
N ASN A 111 -13.88 4.48 8.83
CA ASN A 111 -14.36 3.22 9.38
C ASN A 111 -13.61 2.79 10.65
N LEU A 112 -12.33 3.13 10.78
CA LEU A 112 -11.55 2.83 12.00
C LEU A 112 -11.75 3.89 13.09
N LEU A 113 -12.19 5.10 12.75
CA LEU A 113 -12.54 6.13 13.73
C LEU A 113 -13.90 5.86 14.39
N LEU A 114 -14.86 5.26 13.67
CA LEU A 114 -16.21 5.01 14.19
C LEU A 114 -16.28 4.14 15.45
N PRO A 115 -15.46 3.08 15.62
CA PRO A 115 -15.34 2.37 16.90
C PRO A 115 -15.03 3.28 18.09
N LEU A 116 -14.21 4.33 17.92
CA LEU A 116 -13.88 5.26 18.99
C LEU A 116 -15.08 6.12 19.41
N PHE A 117 -15.97 6.45 18.47
CA PHE A 117 -17.19 7.19 18.77
C PHE A 117 -18.25 6.29 19.41
N LEU A 118 -18.47 5.10 18.84
CA LEU A 118 -19.52 4.16 19.27
C LEU A 118 -19.27 3.57 20.65
N LEU A 119 -18.00 3.33 21.00
CA LEU A 119 -17.61 2.74 22.29
C LEU A 119 -17.40 3.78 23.40
N ASN A 120 -17.67 5.06 23.12
CA ASN A 120 -17.63 6.11 24.13
C ASN A 120 -18.89 6.06 25.05
N LYS A 121 -18.82 6.76 26.18
CA LYS A 121 -19.91 6.90 27.17
C LYS A 121 -20.71 8.20 27.00
N ALA A 122 -20.79 8.71 25.77
CA ALA A 122 -21.50 9.96 25.49
C ALA A 122 -23.03 9.78 25.59
N VAL A 123 -23.73 10.79 26.11
CA VAL A 123 -25.17 10.70 26.43
C VAL A 123 -26.05 10.39 25.21
N TYR A 124 -25.70 10.90 24.02
CA TYR A 124 -26.46 10.64 22.79
C TYR A 124 -26.43 9.17 22.36
N LEU A 125 -25.50 8.37 22.87
CA LEU A 125 -25.39 6.94 22.59
C LEU A 125 -26.31 6.09 23.47
N ASN A 126 -26.96 6.68 24.48
CA ASN A 126 -27.91 5.95 25.35
C ASN A 126 -29.16 5.48 24.58
N ALA A 127 -29.37 5.96 23.35
CA ALA A 127 -30.40 5.45 22.46
C ALA A 127 -30.08 4.07 21.87
N LEU A 128 -28.84 3.60 22.01
CA LEU A 128 -28.38 2.28 21.56
C LEU A 128 -27.84 1.48 22.74
N ASP A 129 -28.27 0.23 22.85
CA ASP A 129 -27.75 -0.68 23.86
C ASP A 129 -26.26 -0.95 23.65
N LEU A 130 -25.56 -1.36 24.71
CA LEU A 130 -24.12 -1.62 24.63
C LEU A 130 -23.79 -2.68 23.56
N ALA A 131 -24.57 -3.75 23.50
CA ALA A 131 -24.37 -4.83 22.53
C ALA A 131 -24.53 -4.32 21.08
N GLU A 132 -25.50 -3.44 20.81
CA GLU A 132 -25.71 -2.83 19.50
C GLU A 132 -24.52 -1.95 19.10
N ARG A 133 -24.01 -1.15 20.05
CA ARG A 133 -22.83 -0.30 19.82
C ARG A 133 -21.57 -1.11 19.54
N GLN A 134 -21.36 -2.21 20.25
CA GLN A 134 -20.24 -3.13 20.03
C GLN A 134 -20.34 -3.82 18.67
N ALA A 135 -21.55 -4.29 18.30
CA ALA A 135 -21.80 -4.89 16.99
C ALA A 135 -21.55 -3.89 15.85
N LEU A 136 -22.05 -2.65 15.97
CA LEU A 136 -21.81 -1.59 14.98
C LEU A 136 -20.33 -1.24 14.87
N ALA A 137 -19.61 -1.11 15.99
CA ALA A 137 -18.17 -0.88 15.98
C ALA A 137 -17.45 -2.00 15.21
N TYR A 138 -17.82 -3.26 15.46
CA TYR A 138 -17.26 -4.40 14.75
C TYR A 138 -17.60 -4.38 13.24
N VAL A 139 -18.83 -4.02 12.87
CA VAL A 139 -19.22 -3.84 11.46
C VAL A 139 -18.34 -2.80 10.77
N PHE A 140 -18.05 -1.67 11.41
CA PHE A 140 -17.15 -0.66 10.83
C PHE A 140 -15.70 -1.16 10.70
N VAL A 141 -15.19 -1.91 11.67
CA VAL A 141 -13.89 -2.59 11.53
C VAL A 141 -13.90 -3.54 10.34
N ARG A 142 -14.98 -4.31 10.13
CA ARG A 142 -15.10 -5.18 8.96
C ARG A 142 -15.22 -4.41 7.65
N ALA A 143 -16.01 -3.33 7.62
CA ALA A 143 -16.17 -2.47 6.46
C ALA A 143 -14.84 -1.85 6.03
N HIS A 144 -13.95 -1.55 6.98
CA HIS A 144 -12.59 -1.12 6.71
C HIS A 144 -11.84 -2.10 5.79
N ASN A 145 -11.94 -3.41 6.03
CA ASN A 145 -11.24 -4.42 5.24
C ASN A 145 -11.68 -4.41 3.77
N TYR A 146 -12.99 -4.25 3.52
CA TYR A 146 -13.52 -4.13 2.17
C TYR A 146 -13.09 -2.82 1.49
N GLY A 147 -13.16 -1.70 2.20
CA GLY A 147 -12.65 -0.43 1.67
C GLY A 147 -11.14 -0.47 1.39
N PHE A 148 -10.39 -1.25 2.16
CA PHE A 148 -8.96 -1.47 1.93
C PHE A 148 -8.74 -2.26 0.63
N GLY A 149 -9.49 -3.35 0.43
CA GLY A 149 -9.49 -4.10 -0.83
C GLY A 149 -9.85 -3.23 -2.05
N ILE A 150 -10.86 -2.36 -1.95
CA ILE A 150 -11.21 -1.44 -3.05
C ILE A 150 -10.03 -0.54 -3.42
N GLY A 151 -9.33 0.03 -2.44
CA GLY A 151 -8.13 0.82 -2.70
C GLY A 151 -7.02 0.00 -3.36
N LEU A 152 -6.77 -1.22 -2.88
CA LEU A 152 -5.76 -2.13 -3.43
C LEU A 152 -6.03 -2.50 -4.90
N LEU A 153 -7.27 -2.46 -5.37
CA LEU A 153 -7.61 -2.70 -6.77
C LEU A 153 -6.94 -1.67 -7.68
N PHE A 154 -7.01 -0.38 -7.32
CA PHE A 154 -6.32 0.68 -8.04
C PHE A 154 -4.80 0.61 -7.85
N PHE A 155 -4.32 0.24 -6.67
CA PHE A 155 -2.89 0.01 -6.45
C PHE A 155 -2.34 -1.14 -7.30
N GLY A 156 -3.14 -2.19 -7.53
CA GLY A 156 -2.77 -3.28 -8.42
C GLY A 156 -2.48 -2.79 -9.84
N VAL A 157 -3.30 -1.89 -10.36
CA VAL A 157 -3.09 -1.22 -11.67
C VAL A 157 -1.80 -0.39 -11.64
N THR A 158 -1.58 0.37 -10.57
CA THR A 158 -0.33 1.12 -10.36
C THR A 158 0.90 0.21 -10.40
N CYS A 159 0.89 -0.91 -9.68
CA CYS A 159 1.99 -1.87 -9.64
C CYS A 159 2.27 -2.50 -11.01
N LEU A 160 1.23 -2.82 -11.78
CA LEU A 160 1.37 -3.34 -13.16
C LEU A 160 2.05 -2.32 -14.08
N GLY A 161 1.64 -1.05 -14.00
CA GLY A 161 2.18 0.03 -14.80
C GLY A 161 3.62 0.38 -14.43
N TRP A 162 3.93 0.52 -13.14
CA TRP A 162 5.30 0.70 -12.66
C TRP A 162 6.19 -0.48 -13.01
N GLY A 163 5.71 -1.72 -12.81
CA GLY A 163 6.46 -2.91 -13.17
C GLY A 163 6.77 -2.99 -14.67
N TYR A 164 5.83 -2.60 -15.53
CA TYR A 164 6.06 -2.47 -16.97
C TYR A 164 7.16 -1.46 -17.29
N LEU A 165 7.08 -0.27 -16.71
CA LEU A 165 8.04 0.81 -16.95
C LEU A 165 9.43 0.46 -16.44
N ILE A 166 9.54 -0.12 -15.23
CA ILE A 166 10.81 -0.54 -14.62
C ILE A 166 11.54 -1.51 -15.57
N ARG A 167 10.85 -2.53 -16.10
CA ARG A 167 11.45 -3.51 -17.03
C ARG A 167 12.02 -2.89 -18.30
N ARG A 168 11.43 -1.79 -18.78
CA ARG A 168 11.85 -1.08 -20.01
C ARG A 168 12.81 0.07 -19.76
N SER A 169 12.97 0.50 -18.51
CA SER A 169 13.68 1.72 -18.17
C SER A 169 15.20 1.65 -18.31
N GLY A 170 15.81 0.49 -18.04
CA GLY A 170 17.27 0.34 -17.93
C GLY A 170 17.89 0.99 -16.67
N TYR A 171 17.15 1.81 -15.92
CA TYR A 171 17.62 2.49 -14.70
C TYR A 171 17.60 1.58 -13.46
N LEU A 172 16.70 0.59 -13.47
CA LEU A 172 16.40 -0.34 -12.39
C LEU A 172 16.42 -1.80 -12.90
N PRO A 173 16.73 -2.78 -12.05
CA PRO A 173 16.71 -4.19 -12.44
C PRO A 173 15.35 -4.64 -12.95
N ARG A 174 15.35 -5.36 -14.08
CA ARG A 174 14.11 -5.91 -14.67
C ARG A 174 13.37 -6.84 -13.72
N VAL A 175 14.10 -7.54 -12.84
CA VAL A 175 13.52 -8.44 -11.83
C VAL A 175 12.56 -7.68 -10.91
N LEU A 176 12.91 -6.48 -10.45
CA LEU A 176 12.02 -5.64 -9.64
C LEU A 176 10.73 -5.30 -10.40
N GLY A 177 10.86 -5.01 -11.69
CA GLY A 177 9.70 -4.73 -12.52
C GLY A 177 8.77 -5.94 -12.66
N THR A 178 9.30 -7.15 -12.85
CA THR A 178 8.49 -8.38 -12.86
C THR A 178 7.82 -8.63 -11.51
N LEU A 179 8.56 -8.48 -10.40
CA LEU A 179 8.00 -8.62 -9.05
C LEU A 179 6.84 -7.65 -8.81
N MET A 180 6.99 -6.38 -9.21
CA MET A 180 5.90 -5.39 -9.13
C MET A 180 4.69 -5.76 -9.97
N GLN A 181 4.87 -6.40 -11.13
CA GLN A 181 3.72 -6.87 -11.91
C GLN A 181 3.00 -8.04 -11.24
N VAL A 182 3.75 -8.98 -10.66
CA VAL A 182 3.18 -10.08 -9.87
C VAL A 182 2.42 -9.51 -8.67
N ALA A 183 2.99 -8.53 -7.96
CA ALA A 183 2.32 -7.82 -6.88
C ALA A 183 0.99 -7.20 -7.33
N GLY A 184 0.99 -6.54 -8.49
CA GLY A 184 -0.21 -5.96 -9.06
C GLY A 184 -1.32 -6.98 -9.34
N LEU A 185 -0.96 -8.14 -9.89
CA LEU A 185 -1.91 -9.24 -10.11
C LEU A 185 -2.45 -9.79 -8.78
N CYS A 186 -1.59 -10.00 -7.79
CA CYS A 186 -1.99 -10.44 -6.45
C CYS A 186 -3.02 -9.48 -5.83
N TYR A 187 -2.76 -8.17 -5.89
CA TYR A 187 -3.71 -7.17 -5.37
C TYR A 187 -5.04 -7.17 -6.10
N LEU A 188 -5.04 -7.27 -7.42
CA LEU A 188 -6.28 -7.34 -8.20
C LEU A 188 -7.07 -8.61 -7.85
N VAL A 189 -6.43 -9.78 -7.90
CA VAL A 189 -7.09 -11.06 -7.60
C VAL A 189 -7.65 -11.08 -6.19
N ASN A 190 -6.86 -10.65 -5.19
CA ASN A 190 -7.32 -10.60 -3.80
C ASN A 190 -8.50 -9.65 -3.62
N SER A 191 -8.43 -8.46 -4.22
CA SER A 191 -9.46 -7.43 -4.07
C SER A 191 -10.78 -7.83 -4.75
N PHE A 192 -10.71 -8.44 -5.95
CA PHE A 192 -11.88 -8.98 -6.61
C PHE A 192 -12.48 -10.18 -5.86
N ALA A 193 -11.63 -11.09 -5.38
CA ALA A 193 -12.08 -12.22 -4.57
C ALA A 193 -12.79 -11.72 -3.30
N LEU A 194 -12.23 -10.72 -2.61
CA LEU A 194 -12.83 -10.17 -1.39
C LEU A 194 -14.25 -9.64 -1.61
N ILE A 195 -14.51 -9.04 -2.78
CA ILE A 195 -15.80 -8.43 -3.10
C ILE A 195 -16.81 -9.47 -3.65
N ILE A 196 -16.37 -10.35 -4.56
CA ILE A 196 -17.27 -11.19 -5.35
C ILE A 196 -17.37 -12.61 -4.77
N ALA A 197 -16.31 -13.11 -4.11
CA ALA A 197 -16.24 -14.45 -3.55
C ALA A 197 -15.45 -14.47 -2.23
N PRO A 198 -15.98 -13.88 -1.13
CA PRO A 198 -15.28 -13.79 0.15
C PRO A 198 -14.67 -15.11 0.65
N PRO A 199 -15.33 -16.29 0.54
CA PRO A 199 -14.72 -17.56 0.95
C PRO A 199 -13.44 -17.93 0.18
N VAL A 200 -13.34 -17.52 -1.09
CA VAL A 200 -12.12 -17.71 -1.90
C VAL A 200 -11.03 -16.75 -1.42
N ALA A 201 -11.39 -15.51 -1.09
CA ALA A 201 -10.44 -14.54 -0.53
C ALA A 201 -9.84 -15.03 0.79
N ASP A 202 -10.66 -15.58 1.68
CA ASP A 202 -10.18 -16.14 2.96
C ASP A 202 -9.15 -17.26 2.74
N LEU A 203 -9.33 -18.09 1.70
CA LEU A 203 -8.38 -19.14 1.33
C LEU A 203 -7.05 -18.59 0.76
N LEU A 204 -7.12 -17.46 0.04
CA LEU A 204 -5.97 -16.84 -0.63
C LEU A 204 -5.15 -15.95 0.30
N THR A 205 -5.81 -15.25 1.23
CA THR A 205 -5.25 -14.19 2.07
C THR A 205 -3.92 -14.57 2.76
N PRO A 206 -3.72 -15.80 3.29
CA PRO A 206 -2.45 -16.16 3.93
C PRO A 206 -1.23 -16.11 3.00
N PHE A 207 -1.41 -16.24 1.69
CA PHE A 207 -0.32 -16.39 0.72
C PHE A 207 -0.27 -15.26 -0.30
N ILE A 208 -1.42 -14.72 -0.70
CA ILE A 208 -1.53 -13.80 -1.83
C ILE A 208 -0.87 -12.44 -1.59
N LEU A 209 -0.68 -12.05 -0.32
CA LEU A 209 -0.03 -10.79 0.05
C LEU A 209 1.49 -10.90 0.22
N LEU A 210 2.05 -12.13 0.24
CA LEU A 210 3.49 -12.32 0.35
C LEU A 210 4.26 -11.80 -0.88
N PRO A 211 3.84 -12.08 -2.14
CA PRO A 211 4.54 -11.55 -3.31
C PRO A 211 4.54 -10.02 -3.37
N PRO A 212 3.43 -9.30 -3.12
CA PRO A 212 3.45 -7.85 -2.97
C PRO A 212 4.43 -7.35 -1.92
N PHE A 213 4.40 -7.92 -0.71
CA PHE A 213 5.31 -7.51 0.36
C PHE A 213 6.79 -7.64 -0.05
N VAL A 214 7.16 -8.74 -0.69
CA VAL A 214 8.52 -8.96 -1.20
C VAL A 214 8.87 -7.97 -2.32
N ALA A 215 7.97 -7.76 -3.27
CA ALA A 215 8.19 -6.87 -4.41
C ALA A 215 8.42 -5.41 -3.97
N GLU A 216 7.54 -4.91 -3.10
CA GLU A 216 7.58 -3.53 -2.64
C GLU A 216 8.78 -3.28 -1.73
N THR A 217 9.06 -4.20 -0.82
CA THR A 217 10.25 -4.11 0.06
C THR A 217 11.54 -4.15 -0.77
N ALA A 218 11.61 -5.03 -1.78
CA ALA A 218 12.76 -5.09 -2.68
C ALA A 218 12.94 -3.81 -3.50
N LEU A 219 11.85 -3.24 -4.03
CA LEU A 219 11.89 -1.97 -4.74
C LEU A 219 12.33 -0.83 -3.83
N ALA A 220 11.69 -0.67 -2.67
CA ALA A 220 12.01 0.36 -1.70
C ALA A 220 13.48 0.26 -1.24
N GLY A 221 13.94 -0.93 -0.85
CA GLY A 221 15.32 -1.20 -0.48
C GLY A 221 16.31 -0.87 -1.60
N TRP A 222 15.99 -1.21 -2.86
CA TRP A 222 16.82 -0.84 -4.01
C TRP A 222 16.95 0.68 -4.17
N LEU A 223 15.83 1.40 -4.10
CA LEU A 223 15.81 2.86 -4.21
C LEU A 223 16.67 3.51 -3.11
N VAL A 224 16.65 2.98 -1.88
CA VAL A 224 17.48 3.46 -0.77
C VAL A 224 18.97 3.20 -1.01
N VAL A 225 19.35 1.98 -1.36
CA VAL A 225 20.77 1.60 -1.44
C VAL A 225 21.42 2.11 -2.73
N LYS A 226 20.80 1.83 -3.88
CA LYS A 226 21.39 2.07 -5.21
C LYS A 226 20.86 3.32 -5.88
N GLY A 227 19.63 3.74 -5.59
CA GLY A 227 18.96 4.80 -6.34
C GLY A 227 18.70 4.36 -7.79
N ALA A 228 18.75 5.31 -8.73
CA ALA A 228 18.70 4.99 -10.17
C ALA A 228 20.11 4.98 -10.76
N THR A 229 20.36 4.01 -11.65
CA THR A 229 21.62 3.92 -12.40
C THR A 229 21.47 4.70 -13.71
N ASP A 230 22.48 5.48 -14.08
CA ASP A 230 22.57 6.07 -15.41
C ASP A 230 22.81 4.94 -16.43
N PRO A 231 22.00 4.81 -17.51
CA PRO A 231 22.23 3.79 -18.53
C PRO A 231 23.63 3.89 -19.16
N ALA A 232 24.22 5.09 -19.20
CA ALA A 232 25.57 5.31 -19.70
C ALA A 232 26.68 4.76 -18.79
N ARG A 233 26.35 4.33 -17.56
CA ARG A 233 27.28 3.71 -16.59
C ARG A 233 27.15 2.19 -16.50
N GLN A 234 26.28 1.55 -17.27
CA GLN A 234 26.29 0.08 -17.33
C GLN A 234 27.56 -0.38 -18.06
N PRO A 235 28.39 -1.26 -17.48
CA PRO A 235 29.52 -1.83 -18.22
C PRO A 235 28.94 -2.55 -19.45
N HIS A 236 29.41 -2.16 -20.64
CA HIS A 236 29.07 -2.82 -21.89
C HIS A 236 29.21 -4.33 -21.69
N ARG A 237 28.09 -5.05 -21.74
CA ARG A 237 28.13 -6.50 -21.88
C ARG A 237 28.71 -6.73 -23.27
N PRO A 238 29.90 -7.36 -23.43
CA PRO A 238 30.43 -7.61 -24.76
C PRO A 238 29.37 -8.41 -25.52
N GLU A 239 28.91 -7.86 -26.65
CA GLU A 239 28.16 -8.64 -27.62
C GLU A 239 29.07 -9.80 -28.00
N LEU A 240 28.65 -11.01 -27.65
CA LEU A 240 29.21 -12.22 -28.24
C LEU A 240 28.91 -12.10 -29.73
N ALA A 241 29.94 -11.73 -30.50
CA ALA A 241 29.92 -11.76 -31.94
C ALA A 241 29.55 -13.20 -32.35
N SER A 242 28.33 -13.39 -32.82
CA SER A 242 27.94 -14.60 -33.55
C SER A 242 28.62 -14.54 -34.90
N ALA A 243 29.71 -15.29 -35.03
CA ALA A 243 30.22 -15.78 -36.31
C ALA A 243 29.28 -16.84 -36.89
#